data_AF-A0A918F5C2-F1
#
_entry.id   AF-A0A918F5C2-F1
#
_cell.length_a   1.000
_cell.length_b   1.000
_cell.length_c   1.000
_cell.angle_alpha   90.00
_cell.angle_beta   90.00
_cell.angle_gamma   90.00
#
_symmetry.space_group_name_H-M   'P 1'
#
loop_
_entity.id
_entity.type
_entity.pdbx_description
1 polymer ?
#
loop_
_entity_poly.entity_id
_entity_poly.type
_entity_poly.pdbx_seq_one_letter_code
_entity_poly.pdbx_strand_id
1 'polypeptide(L)'
;MPHLRLAALCLTGTLCLGGAALAFDTGHHADLTREVLSEFGMNDTAIRAAQVENWLVDYYSSSPTSFGDVESAAAKLHADNLFSPEAVTNYWSRYATNARNAFRQAAQANNPRQVLALLGMSLHSVQDFYSHSNWAELQAPPAGADYATLTWFDASAAQRQGVKTGKASTSSDTSQTPHGGYTSGMNHDSYVRPNWDRAYVLAYAGERQWVNQVKTWVSEVSPAVWEQARSLQLHGAELSRLNSDQNAMYRISEWVKSGSEDGHWKGNGSGVRSDFLAFSAAWVALTLDSVFSEDFKNRRWHQLLAGGQSGALDLNVNASPPSPAPAIARFALNKRAVFLRTVSVRDLNGADRTLGLGGDADMYARITVNNQEFVEAMQLDKSFIRPAWTTIKFVDADLPVVIVHYELWDEDGVGRGGDDHLDIHSDRRFSDLDFLYNMNTHQLGGIGIEGRFDGPSQLFSMQGTADDRARLEFFITTRTLARTLPRRFPLPGDVLSPVQPPVRDTP
;
A
#
# COMPACT_ATOMS: atom_id res chain seq x y z
N MET A 1 10.56 27.87 20.17
CA MET A 1 10.37 28.75 19.00
C MET A 1 8.93 29.26 18.99
N PRO A 2 8.67 30.56 19.24
CA PRO A 2 7.30 31.09 19.34
C PRO A 2 6.68 31.56 18.00
N HIS A 3 7.43 31.51 16.89
CA HIS A 3 6.95 31.98 15.57
C HIS A 3 6.10 30.95 14.78
N LEU A 4 6.02 29.69 15.22
CA LEU A 4 5.24 28.65 14.54
C LEU A 4 3.73 28.70 14.84
N ARG A 5 3.31 29.33 15.96
CA ARG A 5 1.89 29.34 16.35
C ARG A 5 1.04 30.36 15.61
N LEU A 6 1.63 31.42 15.04
CA LEU A 6 0.88 32.38 14.21
C LEU A 6 0.58 31.86 12.79
N ALA A 7 1.26 30.81 12.33
CA ALA A 7 1.01 30.21 11.01
C ALA A 7 -0.29 29.40 10.97
N ALA A 8 -0.78 28.90 12.11
CA ALA A 8 -1.97 28.06 12.19
C ALA A 8 -3.26 28.76 11.73
N LEU A 9 -3.39 30.09 11.92
CA LEU A 9 -4.58 30.85 11.50
C LEU A 9 -4.60 31.20 10.00
N CYS A 10 -3.44 31.30 9.34
CA CYS A 10 -3.36 31.47 7.89
C CYS A 10 -3.54 30.12 7.16
N LEU A 11 -3.26 28.99 7.82
CA LEU A 11 -3.32 27.64 7.26
C LEU A 11 -4.74 27.23 6.85
N THR A 12 -5.77 27.64 7.61
CA THR A 12 -7.18 27.35 7.28
C THR A 12 -7.64 27.99 5.97
N GLY A 13 -7.05 29.11 5.56
CA GLY A 13 -7.35 29.75 4.27
C GLY A 13 -6.64 29.08 3.09
N THR A 14 -5.41 28.60 3.28
CA THR A 14 -4.60 27.97 2.21
C THR A 14 -5.00 26.51 1.95
N LEU A 15 -5.47 25.78 2.98
CA LEU A 15 -6.06 24.43 2.83
C LEU A 15 -7.30 24.43 1.90
N CYS A 16 -7.95 25.58 1.69
CA CYS A 16 -9.11 25.68 0.79
C CYS A 16 -8.75 25.85 -0.70
N LEU A 17 -7.48 26.13 -1.05
CA LEU A 17 -7.06 26.54 -2.39
C LEU A 17 -6.00 25.64 -3.04
N GLY A 18 -5.52 24.59 -2.34
CA GLY A 18 -4.62 23.58 -2.88
C GLY A 18 -5.34 22.71 -3.91
N GLY A 19 -5.31 23.13 -5.17
CA GLY A 19 -5.68 22.30 -6.31
C GLY A 19 -4.63 21.23 -6.56
N ALA A 20 -5.11 20.00 -6.79
CA ALA A 20 -4.41 18.80 -7.25
C ALA A 20 -3.49 18.06 -6.25
N ALA A 21 -4.10 17.19 -5.46
CA ALA A 21 -3.57 15.85 -5.13
C ALA A 21 -4.65 14.90 -5.69
N LEU A 22 -4.50 14.15 -6.80
CA LEU A 22 -3.59 13.00 -7.05
C LEU A 22 -3.61 12.00 -5.90
N ALA A 23 -4.83 11.55 -5.63
CA ALA A 23 -5.23 10.31 -4.99
C ALA A 23 -4.27 9.11 -5.08
N PHE A 24 -3.77 8.64 -3.94
CA PHE A 24 -3.20 7.28 -3.81
C PHE A 24 -3.93 6.56 -2.68
N ASP A 25 -4.29 5.29 -2.88
CA ASP A 25 -5.00 4.53 -1.86
C ASP A 25 -4.03 4.04 -0.76
N THR A 26 -3.74 4.94 0.19
CA THR A 26 -2.78 4.77 1.28
C THR A 26 -2.95 3.46 2.05
N GLY A 27 -4.20 3.01 2.25
CA GLY A 27 -4.47 1.80 3.02
C GLY A 27 -3.90 0.53 2.36
N HIS A 28 -3.86 0.46 1.02
CA HIS A 28 -3.28 -0.69 0.32
C HIS A 28 -1.76 -0.73 0.44
N HIS A 29 -1.12 0.43 0.37
CA HIS A 29 0.32 0.55 0.58
C HIS A 29 0.69 0.20 2.03
N ALA A 30 -0.13 0.64 2.98
CA ALA A 30 0.04 0.29 4.39
C ALA A 30 -0.07 -1.23 4.61
N ASP A 31 -1.08 -1.89 4.03
CA ASP A 31 -1.26 -3.35 4.12
C ASP A 31 -0.06 -4.12 3.55
N LEU A 32 0.39 -3.76 2.34
CA LEU A 32 1.53 -4.41 1.68
C LEU A 32 2.83 -4.19 2.45
N THR A 33 3.07 -2.96 2.91
CA THR A 33 4.24 -2.63 3.74
C THR A 33 4.28 -3.52 4.98
N ARG A 34 3.14 -3.66 5.69
CA ARG A 34 3.04 -4.53 6.87
C ARG A 34 3.27 -6.00 6.52
N GLU A 35 2.59 -6.48 5.49
CA GLU A 35 2.71 -7.86 5.00
C GLU A 35 4.17 -8.21 4.76
N VAL A 36 4.85 -7.46 3.88
CA VAL A 36 6.21 -7.77 3.47
C VAL A 36 7.18 -7.61 4.63
N LEU A 37 7.15 -6.52 5.38
CA LEU A 37 8.12 -6.29 6.45
C LEU A 37 7.97 -7.30 7.59
N SER A 38 6.75 -7.78 7.88
CA SER A 38 6.54 -8.86 8.86
C SER A 38 7.22 -10.17 8.44
N GLU A 39 7.20 -10.52 7.15
CA GLU A 39 7.89 -11.70 6.63
C GLU A 39 9.43 -11.59 6.72
N PHE A 40 9.96 -10.37 6.74
CA PHE A 40 11.38 -10.11 7.03
C PHE A 40 11.68 -10.00 8.53
N GLY A 41 10.69 -10.33 9.37
CA GLY A 41 10.81 -10.42 10.82
C GLY A 41 10.91 -9.08 11.51
N MET A 42 10.45 -7.98 10.88
CA MET A 42 10.36 -6.68 11.51
C MET A 42 9.28 -6.67 12.59
N ASN A 43 9.56 -5.99 13.70
CA ASN A 43 8.58 -5.79 14.75
C ASN A 43 7.56 -4.69 14.36
N ASP A 44 6.50 -4.57 15.15
CA ASP A 44 5.40 -3.65 14.86
C ASP A 44 5.83 -2.17 14.88
N THR A 45 6.78 -1.77 15.73
CA THR A 45 7.30 -0.40 15.75
C THR A 45 8.05 -0.05 14.45
N ALA A 46 8.91 -0.96 13.97
CA ALA A 46 9.63 -0.78 12.71
C ALA A 46 8.67 -0.73 11.50
N ILE A 47 7.63 -1.58 11.51
CA ILE A 47 6.60 -1.59 10.46
C ILE A 47 5.84 -0.26 10.44
N ARG A 48 5.34 0.22 11.59
CA ARG A 48 4.63 1.51 11.70
C ARG A 48 5.51 2.67 11.23
N ALA A 49 6.79 2.67 11.60
CA ALA A 49 7.73 3.69 11.13
C ALA A 49 7.84 3.72 9.60
N ALA A 50 8.00 2.55 8.97
CA ALA A 50 8.05 2.44 7.52
C ALA A 50 6.71 2.83 6.85
N GLN A 51 5.57 2.47 7.45
CA GLN A 51 4.24 2.88 6.96
C GLN A 51 4.06 4.40 6.99
N VAL A 52 4.48 5.08 8.08
CA VAL A 52 4.47 6.56 8.13
C VAL A 52 5.34 7.13 7.03
N GLU A 53 6.59 6.68 6.91
CA GLU A 53 7.55 7.22 5.92
C GLU A 53 7.14 6.94 4.47
N ASN A 54 6.39 5.86 4.22
CA ASN A 54 5.73 5.58 2.96
C ASN A 54 4.65 6.63 2.66
N TRP A 55 3.66 6.76 3.55
CA TRP A 55 2.57 7.73 3.41
C TRP A 55 3.05 9.19 3.32
N LEU A 56 4.14 9.55 4.00
CA LEU A 56 4.69 10.90 3.94
C LEU A 56 5.17 11.29 2.53
N VAL A 57 5.47 10.33 1.66
CA VAL A 57 5.77 10.62 0.24
C VAL A 57 4.53 11.21 -0.44
N ASP A 58 3.37 10.55 -0.34
CA ASP A 58 2.08 11.06 -0.84
C ASP A 58 1.71 12.40 -0.21
N TYR A 59 1.78 12.44 1.12
CA TYR A 59 1.36 13.61 1.87
C TYR A 59 2.19 14.83 1.44
N TYR A 60 3.52 14.74 1.43
CA TYR A 60 4.35 15.90 1.12
C TYR A 60 4.54 16.18 -0.37
N SER A 61 4.19 15.27 -1.29
CA SER A 61 4.22 15.58 -2.73
C SER A 61 3.07 16.49 -3.17
N SER A 62 2.03 16.60 -2.34
CA SER A 62 0.77 17.27 -2.73
C SER A 62 0.09 18.09 -1.62
N SER A 63 0.60 18.03 -0.37
CA SER A 63 0.05 18.79 0.75
C SER A 63 0.28 20.29 0.59
N PRO A 64 -0.72 21.13 0.90
CA PRO A 64 -0.58 22.59 0.90
C PRO A 64 0.36 23.12 2.00
N THR A 65 0.90 22.23 2.84
CA THR A 65 1.92 22.55 3.85
C THR A 65 3.33 22.19 3.41
N SER A 66 3.47 21.46 2.29
CA SER A 66 4.75 21.15 1.67
C SER A 66 5.15 22.28 0.73
N PHE A 67 6.42 22.68 0.77
CA PHE A 67 6.94 23.70 -0.12
C PHE A 67 8.39 23.40 -0.50
N GLY A 68 8.75 23.76 -1.74
CA GLY A 68 10.14 23.79 -2.19
C GLY A 68 10.75 22.38 -2.35
N ASP A 69 11.91 22.16 -1.75
CA ASP A 69 12.71 20.96 -2.02
C ASP A 69 12.06 19.66 -1.51
N VAL A 70 11.24 19.72 -0.46
CA VAL A 70 10.58 18.53 0.11
C VAL A 70 9.51 18.05 -0.85
N GLU A 71 8.61 18.94 -1.27
CA GLU A 71 7.58 18.67 -2.28
C GLU A 71 8.19 18.15 -3.58
N SER A 72 9.19 18.86 -4.12
CA SER A 72 9.83 18.48 -5.38
C SER A 72 10.51 17.11 -5.33
N ALA A 73 11.08 16.75 -4.18
CA ALA A 73 11.77 15.47 -4.04
C ALA A 73 10.79 14.32 -3.73
N ALA A 74 9.76 14.54 -2.91
CA ALA A 74 8.68 13.58 -2.70
C ALA A 74 7.95 13.28 -4.01
N ALA A 75 7.62 14.31 -4.78
CA ALA A 75 6.99 14.18 -6.10
C ALA A 75 7.80 13.33 -7.10
N LYS A 76 9.13 13.23 -6.93
CA LYS A 76 10.00 12.38 -7.77
C LYS A 76 10.01 10.90 -7.39
N LEU A 77 9.50 10.57 -6.21
CA LEU A 77 9.40 9.19 -5.75
C LEU A 77 8.11 8.52 -6.26
N HIS A 78 7.23 9.27 -6.93
CA HIS A 78 6.11 8.70 -7.68
C HIS A 78 6.58 8.21 -9.05
N ALA A 79 6.18 7.00 -9.41
CA ALA A 79 6.55 6.39 -10.67
C ALA A 79 5.69 6.92 -11.84
N ASP A 80 5.47 8.23 -11.92
CA ASP A 80 4.66 8.87 -12.96
C ASP A 80 5.51 9.43 -14.11
N ASN A 81 4.84 9.72 -15.23
CA ASN A 81 5.42 10.37 -16.41
C ASN A 81 6.55 9.59 -17.10
N LEU A 82 6.55 8.26 -17.03
CA LEU A 82 7.51 7.39 -17.69
C LEU A 82 6.85 6.78 -18.94
N PHE A 83 6.88 7.49 -20.06
CA PHE A 83 6.06 7.15 -21.25
C PHE A 83 6.69 6.14 -22.22
N SER A 84 7.87 5.60 -21.90
CA SER A 84 8.54 4.58 -22.74
C SER A 84 9.31 3.55 -21.91
N PRO A 85 9.61 2.37 -22.50
CA PRO A 85 10.45 1.37 -21.84
C PRO A 85 11.84 1.88 -21.45
N GLU A 86 12.42 2.78 -22.25
CA GLU A 86 13.71 3.42 -21.96
C GLU A 86 13.59 4.34 -20.74
N ALA A 87 12.54 5.16 -20.66
CA ALA A 87 12.30 6.04 -19.51
C ALA A 87 12.13 5.23 -18.21
N VAL A 88 11.32 4.16 -18.25
CA VAL A 88 11.13 3.25 -17.11
C VAL A 88 12.45 2.56 -16.73
N THR A 89 13.25 2.13 -17.72
CA THR A 89 14.56 1.53 -17.47
C THR A 89 15.53 2.50 -16.82
N ASN A 90 15.55 3.75 -17.29
CA ASN A 90 16.42 4.79 -16.75
C ASN A 90 16.01 5.17 -15.32
N TYR A 91 14.71 5.27 -15.06
CA TYR A 91 14.15 5.48 -13.73
C TYR A 91 14.63 4.38 -12.76
N TRP A 92 14.32 3.12 -13.05
CA TRP A 92 14.68 2.01 -12.17
C TRP A 92 16.19 1.84 -11.96
N SER A 93 16.99 2.05 -13.02
CA SER A 93 18.45 1.97 -12.93
C SER A 93 19.03 3.00 -11.96
N ARG A 94 18.52 4.24 -12.04
CA ARG A 94 18.94 5.33 -11.16
C ARG A 94 18.40 5.15 -9.75
N TYR A 95 17.13 4.80 -9.64
CA TYR A 95 16.45 4.52 -8.39
C TYR A 95 17.17 3.44 -7.57
N ALA A 96 17.48 2.30 -8.20
CA ALA A 96 18.24 1.22 -7.57
C ALA A 96 19.66 1.63 -7.16
N THR A 97 20.34 2.44 -7.97
CA THR A 97 21.67 2.97 -7.63
C THR A 97 21.62 3.88 -6.41
N ASN A 98 20.68 4.81 -6.38
CA ASN A 98 20.49 5.75 -5.29
C ASN A 98 20.12 5.03 -3.99
N ALA A 99 19.14 4.13 -4.05
CA ALA A 99 18.73 3.32 -2.92
C ALA A 99 19.91 2.54 -2.34
N ARG A 100 20.68 1.83 -3.18
CA ARG A 100 21.89 1.12 -2.73
C ARG A 100 22.86 2.03 -1.99
N ASN A 101 23.13 3.21 -2.53
CA ASN A 101 24.05 4.17 -1.90
C ASN A 101 23.49 4.71 -0.58
N ALA A 102 22.21 5.08 -0.54
CA ALA A 102 21.54 5.62 0.63
C ALA A 102 21.49 4.59 1.79
N PHE A 103 21.12 3.34 1.50
CA PHE A 103 21.08 2.28 2.51
C PHE A 103 22.48 1.93 3.03
N ARG A 104 23.48 1.88 2.15
CA ARG A 104 24.88 1.66 2.57
C ARG A 104 25.40 2.83 3.40
N GLN A 105 25.05 4.07 3.05
CA GLN A 105 25.39 5.25 3.84
C GLN A 105 24.73 5.19 5.23
N ALA A 106 23.45 4.83 5.33
CA ALA A 106 22.76 4.66 6.61
C ALA A 106 23.41 3.57 7.47
N ALA A 107 23.81 2.45 6.84
CA ALA A 107 24.53 1.37 7.51
C ALA A 107 25.93 1.80 7.99
N GLN A 108 26.68 2.55 7.18
CA GLN A 108 27.99 3.11 7.56
C GLN A 108 27.87 4.09 8.73
N ALA A 109 26.78 4.86 8.77
CA ALA A 109 26.47 5.78 9.86
C ALA A 109 25.89 5.07 11.11
N ASN A 110 25.76 3.74 11.11
CA ASN A 110 25.12 2.96 12.17
C ASN A 110 23.74 3.52 12.56
N ASN A 111 22.93 3.87 11.56
CA ASN A 111 21.67 4.59 11.73
C ASN A 111 20.47 3.71 11.31
N PRO A 112 19.97 2.82 12.21
CA PRO A 112 18.84 1.94 11.91
C PRO A 112 17.54 2.72 11.64
N ARG A 113 17.38 3.90 12.25
CA ARG A 113 16.23 4.79 12.00
C ARG A 113 16.20 5.29 10.56
N GLN A 114 17.35 5.69 10.02
CA GLN A 114 17.48 6.08 8.62
C GLN A 114 17.23 4.91 7.66
N VAL A 115 17.62 3.68 8.04
CA VAL A 115 17.27 2.49 7.25
C VAL A 115 15.74 2.34 7.16
N LEU A 116 15.00 2.47 8.26
CA LEU A 116 13.53 2.36 8.23
C LEU A 116 12.85 3.48 7.46
N ALA A 117 13.33 4.72 7.60
CA ALA A 117 12.82 5.86 6.84
C ALA A 117 13.04 5.67 5.34
N LEU A 118 14.27 5.33 4.93
CA LEU A 118 14.58 5.01 3.53
C LEU A 118 13.77 3.81 3.04
N LEU A 119 13.50 2.82 3.89
CA LEU A 119 12.71 1.66 3.53
C LEU A 119 11.27 2.04 3.21
N GLY A 120 10.58 2.75 4.10
CA GLY A 120 9.21 3.22 3.90
C GLY A 120 9.05 4.04 2.62
N MET A 121 9.84 5.12 2.50
CA MET A 121 9.87 5.94 1.29
C MET A 121 10.21 5.13 0.04
N SER A 122 11.08 4.11 0.17
CA SER A 122 11.49 3.35 -1.01
C SER A 122 10.44 2.35 -1.49
N LEU A 123 9.66 1.79 -0.57
CA LEU A 123 8.56 0.88 -0.87
C LEU A 123 7.43 1.63 -1.58
N HIS A 124 7.21 2.90 -1.24
CA HIS A 124 6.27 3.78 -1.94
C HIS A 124 6.49 3.75 -3.45
N SER A 125 7.72 4.06 -3.90
CA SER A 125 8.05 4.04 -5.34
C SER A 125 7.90 2.67 -5.99
N VAL A 126 8.07 1.57 -5.23
CA VAL A 126 7.84 0.22 -5.74
C VAL A 126 6.36 -0.01 -5.96
N GLN A 127 5.53 0.29 -4.96
CA GLN A 127 4.07 0.18 -5.01
C GLN A 127 3.50 1.02 -6.16
N ASP A 128 3.85 2.31 -6.21
CA ASP A 128 3.45 3.24 -7.27
C ASP A 128 3.80 2.71 -8.66
N PHE A 129 4.98 2.13 -8.86
CA PHE A 129 5.31 1.57 -10.17
C PHE A 129 4.34 0.46 -10.58
N TYR A 130 4.02 -0.46 -9.68
CA TYR A 130 3.12 -1.58 -10.01
C TYR A 130 1.66 -1.14 -10.13
N SER A 131 1.28 -0.07 -9.44
CA SER A 131 -0.07 0.48 -9.46
C SER A 131 -0.33 1.49 -10.56
N HIS A 132 0.65 2.31 -10.95
CA HIS A 132 0.48 3.43 -11.90
C HIS A 132 1.07 3.16 -13.27
N SER A 133 1.56 1.94 -13.49
CA SER A 133 1.98 1.48 -14.80
C SER A 133 0.98 0.53 -15.42
N ASN A 134 1.15 0.30 -16.72
CA ASN A 134 0.47 -0.78 -17.42
C ASN A 134 1.11 -2.17 -17.18
N TRP A 135 1.92 -2.34 -16.12
CA TRP A 135 2.63 -3.60 -15.86
C TRP A 135 1.66 -4.77 -15.62
N ALA A 136 0.56 -4.52 -14.91
CA ALA A 136 -0.46 -5.54 -14.63
C ALA A 136 -1.10 -6.09 -15.91
N GLU A 137 -1.26 -5.27 -16.94
CA GLU A 137 -1.80 -5.65 -18.24
C GLU A 137 -0.78 -6.42 -19.09
N LEU A 138 0.50 -6.05 -18.99
CA LEU A 138 1.59 -6.70 -19.73
C LEU A 138 1.93 -8.09 -19.18
N GLN A 139 1.77 -8.30 -17.87
CA GLN A 139 2.15 -9.55 -17.22
C GLN A 139 0.98 -10.52 -17.09
N ALA A 140 0.87 -11.42 -18.07
CA ALA A 140 -0.03 -12.56 -17.98
C ALA A 140 0.50 -13.60 -16.96
N PRO A 141 -0.37 -14.21 -16.15
CA PRO A 141 0.05 -15.33 -15.32
C PRO A 141 0.50 -16.51 -16.19
N PRO A 142 1.54 -17.27 -15.79
CA PRO A 142 1.88 -18.53 -16.44
C PRO A 142 0.77 -19.56 -16.22
N ALA A 143 0.74 -20.59 -17.07
CA ALA A 143 -0.20 -21.71 -16.93
C ALA A 143 -0.13 -22.34 -15.52
N GLY A 144 -1.29 -22.52 -14.89
CA GLY A 144 -1.42 -23.09 -13.55
C GLY A 144 -1.24 -22.10 -12.39
N ALA A 145 -1.11 -20.80 -12.67
CA ALA A 145 -1.18 -19.74 -11.67
C ALA A 145 -2.35 -18.79 -11.97
N ASP A 146 -2.97 -18.23 -10.93
CA ASP A 146 -4.01 -17.21 -11.08
C ASP A 146 -3.40 -15.82 -11.30
N TYR A 147 -2.24 -15.54 -10.66
CA TYR A 147 -1.55 -14.25 -10.77
C TYR A 147 -0.09 -14.39 -11.18
N ALA A 148 0.37 -13.42 -11.98
CA ALA A 148 1.77 -13.22 -12.29
C ALA A 148 2.51 -12.61 -11.09
N THR A 149 3.79 -12.95 -10.97
CA THR A 149 4.69 -12.42 -9.92
C THR A 149 6.01 -11.95 -10.51
N LEU A 150 6.01 -11.71 -11.83
CA LEU A 150 7.19 -11.26 -12.55
C LEU A 150 7.45 -9.79 -12.21
N THR A 151 8.54 -9.55 -11.50
CA THR A 151 8.98 -8.22 -11.11
C THR A 151 9.69 -7.51 -12.26
N TRP A 152 9.89 -6.19 -12.13
CA TRP A 152 10.66 -5.41 -13.09
C TRP A 152 12.06 -5.98 -13.27
N PHE A 153 12.74 -6.31 -12.17
CA PHE A 153 14.13 -6.75 -12.16
C PHE A 153 14.33 -8.15 -12.75
N ASP A 154 13.32 -9.02 -12.66
CA ASP A 154 13.36 -10.37 -13.21
C ASP A 154 12.96 -10.44 -14.69
N ALA A 155 12.22 -9.43 -15.18
CA ALA A 155 11.74 -9.39 -16.56
C ALA A 155 12.86 -9.22 -17.60
N SER A 156 12.77 -9.97 -18.70
CA SER A 156 13.61 -9.77 -19.88
C SER A 156 13.27 -8.47 -20.63
N ALA A 157 14.15 -8.03 -21.53
CA ALA A 157 13.89 -6.86 -22.37
C ALA A 157 12.58 -7.00 -23.17
N ALA A 158 12.28 -8.21 -23.69
CA ALA A 158 11.04 -8.49 -24.41
C ALA A 158 9.81 -8.36 -23.51
N GLN A 159 9.89 -8.80 -22.24
CA GLN A 159 8.78 -8.68 -21.27
C GLN A 159 8.57 -7.26 -20.74
N ARG A 160 9.59 -6.39 -20.87
CA ARG A 160 9.51 -4.96 -20.55
C ARG A 160 9.01 -4.12 -21.71
N GLN A 161 8.83 -4.71 -22.90
CA GLN A 161 8.40 -3.97 -24.08
C GLN A 161 7.01 -3.35 -23.86
N GLY A 162 6.88 -2.06 -24.15
CA GLY A 162 5.62 -1.33 -24.05
C GLY A 162 5.22 -0.88 -22.63
N VAL A 163 6.08 -1.10 -21.63
CA VAL A 163 5.86 -0.56 -20.28
C VAL A 163 5.83 0.97 -20.31
N LYS A 164 4.90 1.55 -19.56
CA LYS A 164 4.78 2.99 -19.33
C LYS A 164 3.94 3.28 -18.10
N THR A 165 4.00 4.51 -17.59
CA THR A 165 3.21 4.96 -16.45
C THR A 165 2.28 6.11 -16.78
N GLY A 166 1.35 6.34 -15.85
CA GLY A 166 0.37 7.41 -15.91
C GLY A 166 1.01 8.78 -16.00
N LYS A 167 0.32 9.70 -16.68
CA LYS A 167 0.70 11.10 -16.70
C LYS A 167 0.15 11.82 -15.47
N ALA A 168 1.02 12.45 -14.68
CA ALA A 168 0.62 13.32 -13.59
C ALA A 168 -0.21 14.52 -14.09
N SER A 169 -1.13 15.01 -13.25
CA SER A 169 -1.97 16.18 -13.57
C SER A 169 -1.15 17.45 -13.87
N THR A 170 0.07 17.53 -13.32
CA THR A 170 1.02 18.62 -13.50
C THR A 170 1.69 18.61 -14.88
N SER A 171 1.75 17.48 -15.57
CA SER A 171 2.43 17.37 -16.87
C SER A 171 1.61 17.98 -18.01
N SER A 172 2.28 18.79 -18.83
CA SER A 172 1.69 19.46 -19.99
C SER A 172 1.47 18.57 -21.22
N ASP A 173 2.00 17.34 -21.24
CA ASP A 173 1.85 16.43 -22.38
C ASP A 173 0.41 15.88 -22.45
N THR A 174 -0.44 16.40 -23.33
CA THR A 174 -1.83 15.94 -23.44
C THR A 174 -2.00 14.66 -24.26
N SER A 175 -0.92 14.11 -24.83
CA SER A 175 -0.97 12.90 -25.67
C SER A 175 -0.92 11.60 -24.87
N GLN A 176 -0.52 11.68 -23.60
CA GLN A 176 -0.33 10.51 -22.74
C GLN A 176 -1.59 10.19 -21.92
N THR A 177 -1.76 8.91 -21.60
CA THR A 177 -2.83 8.46 -20.70
C THR A 177 -2.65 9.12 -19.33
N PRO A 178 -3.65 9.83 -18.79
CA PRO A 178 -3.60 10.36 -17.43
C PRO A 178 -3.36 9.24 -16.41
N HIS A 179 -2.66 9.57 -15.33
CA HIS A 179 -2.62 8.75 -14.11
C HIS A 179 -4.06 8.43 -13.66
N GLY A 180 -4.90 9.47 -13.58
CA GLY A 180 -6.34 9.37 -13.39
C GLY A 180 -6.73 9.27 -11.92
N GLY A 181 -7.89 8.66 -11.66
CA GLY A 181 -8.41 8.45 -10.31
C GLY A 181 -9.33 7.24 -10.29
N TYR A 182 -10.34 7.23 -9.42
CA TYR A 182 -11.22 6.07 -9.23
C TYR A 182 -11.92 5.58 -10.49
N THR A 183 -12.28 6.46 -11.42
CA THR A 183 -13.12 6.09 -12.58
C THR A 183 -12.40 6.10 -13.93
N SER A 184 -11.16 6.58 -14.02
CA SER A 184 -10.41 6.65 -15.29
C SER A 184 -8.89 6.64 -15.08
N GLY A 185 -8.11 6.50 -16.15
CA GLY A 185 -6.64 6.59 -16.15
C GLY A 185 -5.90 5.26 -16.06
N MET A 186 -4.60 5.33 -15.75
CA MET A 186 -3.67 4.20 -15.68
C MET A 186 -3.51 3.60 -14.27
N ASN A 187 -3.93 4.31 -13.22
CA ASN A 187 -3.80 3.81 -11.86
C ASN A 187 -4.65 2.54 -11.60
N HIS A 188 -4.17 1.73 -10.67
CA HIS A 188 -4.73 0.46 -10.23
C HIS A 188 -4.86 0.39 -8.71
N ASP A 189 -4.93 1.53 -8.00
CA ASP A 189 -4.83 1.55 -6.54
C ASP A 189 -6.14 1.26 -5.80
N SER A 190 -7.28 1.28 -6.47
CA SER A 190 -8.58 1.08 -5.81
C SER A 190 -9.31 -0.18 -6.23
N TYR A 191 -10.13 -0.73 -5.34
CA TYR A 191 -11.06 -1.83 -5.63
C TYR A 191 -11.92 -1.63 -6.89
N VAL A 192 -12.22 -0.39 -7.24
CA VAL A 192 -13.04 -0.07 -8.43
C VAL A 192 -12.26 -0.17 -9.75
N ARG A 193 -10.94 -0.24 -9.69
CA ARG A 193 -10.06 -0.23 -10.87
C ARG A 193 -9.96 -1.64 -11.46
N PRO A 194 -10.05 -1.80 -12.78
CA PRO A 194 -9.68 -3.05 -13.44
C PRO A 194 -8.25 -3.44 -13.05
N ASN A 195 -7.93 -4.73 -12.92
CA ASN A 195 -6.58 -5.21 -12.57
C ASN A 195 -6.00 -4.74 -11.23
N TRP A 196 -6.77 -4.08 -10.34
CA TRP A 196 -6.29 -3.69 -9.00
C TRP A 196 -5.64 -4.86 -8.25
N ASP A 197 -6.31 -6.00 -8.20
CA ASP A 197 -5.81 -7.21 -7.55
C ASP A 197 -4.52 -7.74 -8.17
N ARG A 198 -4.39 -7.66 -9.50
CA ARG A 198 -3.16 -8.04 -10.23
C ARG A 198 -2.02 -7.09 -9.90
N ALA A 199 -2.27 -5.79 -9.90
CA ALA A 199 -1.29 -4.77 -9.52
C ALA A 199 -0.83 -4.97 -8.07
N TYR A 200 -1.78 -5.21 -7.14
CA TYR A 200 -1.51 -5.49 -5.73
C TYR A 200 -0.61 -6.72 -5.53
N VAL A 201 -0.86 -7.81 -6.26
CA VAL A 201 -0.01 -9.02 -6.21
C VAL A 201 1.39 -8.77 -6.80
N LEU A 202 1.48 -7.99 -7.87
CA LEU A 202 2.77 -7.63 -8.49
C LEU A 202 3.57 -6.69 -7.59
N ALA A 203 2.92 -5.74 -6.91
CA ALA A 203 3.50 -4.89 -5.89
C ALA A 203 4.04 -5.71 -4.73
N TYR A 204 3.27 -6.65 -4.19
CA TYR A 204 3.73 -7.60 -3.18
C TYR A 204 5.01 -8.35 -3.61
N ALA A 205 5.03 -8.91 -4.82
CA ALA A 205 6.20 -9.61 -5.35
C ALA A 205 7.42 -8.68 -5.51
N GLY A 206 7.19 -7.46 -6.02
CA GLY A 206 8.21 -6.43 -6.18
C GLY A 206 8.82 -5.97 -4.87
N GLU A 207 7.98 -5.69 -3.87
CA GLU A 207 8.41 -5.29 -2.53
C GLU A 207 9.21 -6.38 -1.84
N ARG A 208 8.78 -7.65 -1.89
CA ARG A 208 9.56 -8.75 -1.32
C ARG A 208 10.96 -8.85 -1.90
N GLN A 209 11.07 -8.71 -3.23
CA GLN A 209 12.37 -8.68 -3.90
C GLN A 209 13.19 -7.47 -3.44
N TRP A 210 12.55 -6.29 -3.34
CA TRP A 210 13.19 -5.05 -2.95
C TRP A 210 13.70 -5.08 -1.50
N VAL A 211 12.88 -5.47 -0.53
CA VAL A 211 13.26 -5.58 0.89
C VAL A 211 14.39 -6.59 1.07
N ASN A 212 14.36 -7.73 0.36
CA ASN A 212 15.46 -8.68 0.37
C ASN A 212 16.77 -8.05 -0.11
N GLN A 213 16.70 -7.22 -1.15
CA GLN A 213 17.87 -6.55 -1.68
C GLN A 213 18.38 -5.44 -0.75
N VAL A 214 17.48 -4.68 -0.11
CA VAL A 214 17.84 -3.68 0.91
C VAL A 214 18.54 -4.36 2.09
N LYS A 215 17.97 -5.46 2.62
CA LYS A 215 18.61 -6.28 3.65
C LYS A 215 20.03 -6.65 3.25
N THR A 216 20.23 -7.07 2.00
CA THR A 216 21.55 -7.44 1.47
C THR A 216 22.49 -6.23 1.48
N TRP A 217 22.09 -5.09 0.94
CA TRP A 217 22.93 -3.88 0.90
C TRP A 217 23.33 -3.35 2.27
N VAL A 218 22.40 -3.37 3.23
CA VAL A 218 22.69 -2.99 4.63
C VAL A 218 23.63 -4.01 5.27
N SER A 219 23.36 -5.31 5.10
CA SER A 219 24.14 -6.39 5.73
C SER A 219 25.54 -6.55 5.13
N GLU A 220 25.75 -6.18 3.87
CA GLU A 220 27.09 -6.08 3.26
C GLU A 220 28.00 -5.08 3.98
N VAL A 221 27.41 -4.04 4.59
CA VAL A 221 28.14 -3.02 5.35
C VAL A 221 28.16 -3.36 6.84
N SER A 222 26.98 -3.60 7.42
CA SER A 222 26.82 -3.94 8.83
C SER A 222 25.53 -4.74 9.04
N PRO A 223 25.61 -6.07 9.21
CA PRO A 223 24.45 -6.91 9.56
C PRO A 223 23.77 -6.45 10.85
N ALA A 224 24.53 -5.90 11.80
CA ALA A 224 24.00 -5.41 13.07
C ALA A 224 23.01 -4.25 12.88
N VAL A 225 23.23 -3.37 11.90
CA VAL A 225 22.31 -2.25 11.63
C VAL A 225 20.97 -2.77 11.10
N TRP A 226 20.99 -3.80 10.25
CA TRP A 226 19.75 -4.45 9.81
C TRP A 226 18.97 -5.04 10.98
N GLU A 227 19.64 -5.76 11.88
CA GLU A 227 19.00 -6.33 13.07
C GLU A 227 18.44 -5.25 14.01
N GLN A 228 19.14 -4.13 14.17
CA GLN A 228 18.65 -2.98 14.95
C GLN A 228 17.43 -2.31 14.29
N ALA A 229 17.42 -2.16 12.96
CA ALA A 229 16.27 -1.62 12.24
C ALA A 229 15.06 -2.55 12.38
N ARG A 230 15.26 -3.86 12.18
CA ARG A 230 14.23 -4.90 12.30
C ARG A 230 13.60 -4.95 13.70
N SER A 231 14.39 -4.68 14.73
CA SER A 231 13.98 -4.75 16.14
C SER A 231 13.83 -3.39 16.80
N LEU A 232 13.67 -2.31 16.03
CA LEU A 232 13.57 -0.95 16.57
C LEU A 232 12.52 -0.87 17.68
N GLN A 233 12.90 -0.31 18.83
CA GLN A 233 11.98 -0.05 19.92
C GLN A 233 11.88 1.45 20.14
N LEU A 234 10.65 1.94 20.27
CA LEU A 234 10.36 3.27 20.80
C LEU A 234 9.57 3.10 22.09
N HIS A 235 9.73 4.05 23.01
CA HIS A 235 9.07 4.00 24.31
C HIS A 235 8.43 5.34 24.68
N GLY A 236 7.44 5.29 25.57
CA GLY A 236 6.80 6.47 26.14
C GLY A 236 6.32 7.46 25.07
N ALA A 237 6.81 8.70 25.17
CA ALA A 237 6.40 9.79 24.29
C ALA A 237 6.73 9.54 22.80
N GLU A 238 7.85 8.89 22.48
CA GLU A 238 8.24 8.65 21.08
C GLU A 238 7.29 7.66 20.40
N LEU A 239 6.94 6.58 21.10
CA LEU A 239 5.95 5.62 20.61
C LEU A 239 4.56 6.26 20.47
N SER A 240 4.16 7.08 21.45
CA SER A 240 2.89 7.81 21.38
C SER A 240 2.82 8.75 20.18
N ARG A 241 3.92 9.42 19.82
CA ARG A 241 3.98 10.29 18.63
C ARG A 241 3.96 9.49 17.34
N LEU A 242 4.66 8.35 17.26
CA LEU A 242 4.56 7.46 16.11
C LEU A 242 3.12 6.95 15.93
N ASN A 243 2.43 6.62 17.02
CA ASN A 243 1.01 6.24 16.96
C ASN A 243 0.12 7.41 16.51
N SER A 244 0.45 8.64 16.90
CA SER A 244 -0.25 9.84 16.40
C SER A 244 -0.08 10.01 14.89
N ASP A 245 1.12 9.78 14.36
CA ASP A 245 1.38 9.84 12.92
C ASP A 245 0.71 8.69 12.15
N GLN A 246 0.63 7.49 12.74
CA GLN A 246 -0.15 6.38 12.18
C GLN A 246 -1.65 6.68 12.14
N ASN A 247 -2.18 7.29 13.20
CA ASN A 247 -3.58 7.75 13.19
C ASN A 247 -3.80 8.84 12.15
N ALA A 248 -2.82 9.73 11.96
CA ALA A 248 -2.91 10.76 10.93
C ALA A 248 -2.87 10.17 9.51
N MET A 249 -2.00 9.20 9.25
CA MET A 249 -1.99 8.43 8.00
C MET A 249 -3.38 7.86 7.70
N TYR A 250 -4.03 7.23 8.68
CA TYR A 250 -5.38 6.69 8.51
C TYR A 250 -6.42 7.80 8.28
N ARG A 251 -6.60 8.70 9.26
CA ARG A 251 -7.71 9.67 9.27
C ARG A 251 -7.61 10.75 8.18
N ILE A 252 -6.40 11.19 7.84
CA ILE A 252 -6.21 12.16 6.75
C ILE A 252 -6.57 11.51 5.42
N SER A 253 -6.08 10.28 5.16
CA SER A 253 -6.41 9.56 3.93
C SER A 253 -7.87 9.14 3.87
N GLU A 254 -8.49 8.77 5.00
CA GLU A 254 -9.91 8.43 5.09
C GLU A 254 -10.81 9.62 4.69
N TRP A 255 -10.61 10.79 5.29
CA TRP A 255 -11.55 11.89 5.14
C TRP A 255 -11.24 12.88 4.01
N VAL A 256 -10.09 12.78 3.34
CA VAL A 256 -9.73 13.75 2.31
C VAL A 256 -10.80 13.81 1.22
N LYS A 257 -11.25 15.03 0.90
CA LYS A 257 -12.29 15.30 -0.08
C LYS A 257 -11.84 16.45 -0.98
N SER A 258 -11.46 16.14 -2.21
CA SER A 258 -10.89 17.08 -3.18
C SER A 258 -11.56 16.92 -4.54
N GLY A 259 -12.43 17.88 -4.90
CA GLY A 259 -13.18 17.80 -6.16
C GLY A 259 -14.11 16.58 -6.20
N SER A 260 -13.89 15.69 -7.17
CA SER A 260 -14.63 14.43 -7.32
C SER A 260 -13.99 13.24 -6.59
N GLU A 261 -12.79 13.43 -6.03
CA GLU A 261 -12.10 12.41 -5.24
C GLU A 261 -12.52 12.54 -3.78
N ASP A 262 -12.86 11.40 -3.17
CA ASP A 262 -13.62 11.34 -1.93
C ASP A 262 -13.19 10.12 -1.12
N GLY A 263 -12.23 10.30 -0.20
CA GLY A 263 -11.60 9.22 0.53
C GLY A 263 -10.50 8.52 -0.27
N HIS A 264 -9.39 8.20 0.41
CA HIS A 264 -8.18 7.57 -0.10
C HIS A 264 -7.65 6.46 0.81
N TRP A 265 -8.43 6.09 1.84
CA TRP A 265 -8.17 4.85 2.55
C TRP A 265 -8.85 3.70 1.82
N LYS A 266 -8.12 3.06 0.88
CA LYS A 266 -8.57 1.90 0.09
C LYS A 266 -9.77 2.14 -0.83
N GLY A 267 -9.95 3.37 -1.30
CA GLY A 267 -10.97 3.72 -2.28
C GLY A 267 -11.90 4.82 -1.84
N ASN A 268 -12.94 5.01 -2.66
CA ASN A 268 -13.83 6.16 -2.55
C ASN A 268 -15.01 5.92 -1.59
N GLY A 269 -15.59 7.02 -1.12
CA GLY A 269 -16.85 7.05 -0.36
C GLY A 269 -16.71 7.43 1.10
N SER A 270 -15.51 7.71 1.62
CA SER A 270 -15.28 8.09 3.03
C SER A 270 -15.00 9.58 3.25
N GLY A 271 -14.82 10.39 2.20
CA GLY A 271 -14.31 11.75 2.38
C GLY A 271 -15.32 12.72 3.01
N VAL A 272 -14.89 13.36 4.09
CA VAL A 272 -15.63 14.37 4.85
C VAL A 272 -14.77 15.62 4.97
N ARG A 273 -15.06 16.65 4.17
CA ARG A 273 -14.20 17.85 4.09
C ARG A 273 -14.04 18.55 5.44
N SER A 274 -15.09 18.63 6.25
CA SER A 274 -15.03 19.26 7.58
C SER A 274 -14.04 18.55 8.49
N ASP A 275 -14.09 17.22 8.49
CA ASP A 275 -13.37 16.38 9.42
C ASP A 275 -11.92 16.26 8.99
N PHE A 276 -11.68 16.13 7.67
CA PHE A 276 -10.35 16.28 7.08
C PHE A 276 -9.69 17.61 7.48
N LEU A 277 -10.38 18.75 7.33
CA LEU A 277 -9.83 20.05 7.67
C LEU A 277 -9.59 20.19 9.17
N ALA A 278 -10.55 19.78 10.00
CA ALA A 278 -10.45 19.85 11.46
C ALA A 278 -9.30 18.99 11.99
N PHE A 279 -9.22 17.73 11.53
CA PHE A 279 -8.19 16.80 11.95
C PHE A 279 -6.81 17.21 11.44
N SER A 280 -6.68 17.56 10.15
CA SER A 280 -5.40 17.98 9.58
C SER A 280 -4.86 19.23 10.30
N ALA A 281 -5.73 20.20 10.60
CA ALA A 281 -5.33 21.39 11.37
C ALA A 281 -4.91 21.03 12.79
N ALA A 282 -5.63 20.14 13.47
CA ALA A 282 -5.27 19.67 14.81
C ALA A 282 -3.94 18.91 14.80
N TRP A 283 -3.71 18.02 13.82
CA TRP A 283 -2.45 17.31 13.66
C TRP A 283 -1.29 18.30 13.46
N VAL A 284 -1.38 19.22 12.50
CA VAL A 284 -0.32 20.21 12.23
C VAL A 284 -0.08 21.17 13.40
N ALA A 285 -1.14 21.61 14.10
CA ALA A 285 -1.02 22.64 15.14
C ALA A 285 -0.73 22.09 16.55
N LEU A 286 -1.21 20.88 16.85
CA LEU A 286 -1.28 20.37 18.22
C LEU A 286 -0.50 19.07 18.43
N THR A 287 -0.22 18.30 17.37
CA THR A 287 0.58 17.08 17.54
C THR A 287 2.07 17.37 17.42
N LEU A 288 2.85 16.67 18.23
CA LEU A 288 4.29 16.66 18.10
C LEU A 288 4.63 15.54 17.12
N ASP A 289 5.21 15.91 15.99
CA ASP A 289 5.76 14.98 15.00
C ASP A 289 6.52 13.84 15.69
N SER A 290 6.35 12.61 15.21
CA SER A 290 7.30 11.56 15.57
C SER A 290 8.68 11.90 15.02
N VAL A 291 9.70 11.22 15.55
CA VAL A 291 11.08 11.36 15.08
C VAL A 291 11.25 11.03 13.58
N PHE A 292 10.29 10.30 12.98
CA PHE A 292 10.25 9.99 11.55
C PHE A 292 9.67 11.14 10.74
N SER A 293 8.51 11.69 11.14
CA SER A 293 7.96 12.90 10.53
C SER A 293 8.91 14.09 10.63
N GLU A 294 9.60 14.25 11.77
CA GLU A 294 10.66 15.26 11.92
C GLU A 294 11.84 15.00 10.98
N ASP A 295 12.30 13.76 10.83
CA ASP A 295 13.39 13.41 9.93
C ASP A 295 13.02 13.62 8.46
N PHE A 296 11.82 13.23 8.05
CA PHE A 296 11.33 13.44 6.69
C PHE A 296 11.42 14.91 6.31
N LYS A 297 10.94 15.81 7.19
CA LYS A 297 10.97 17.27 6.98
C LYS A 297 12.38 17.85 7.03
N ASN A 298 13.18 17.45 8.03
CA ASN A 298 14.42 18.16 8.38
C ASN A 298 15.70 17.49 7.88
N ARG A 299 15.76 16.15 7.85
CA ARG A 299 16.94 15.40 7.38
C ARG A 299 16.95 15.21 5.87
N ARG A 300 15.77 15.30 5.23
CA ARG A 300 15.60 15.24 3.77
C ARG A 300 16.17 13.97 3.16
N TRP A 301 16.05 12.83 3.85
CA TRP A 301 16.55 11.55 3.35
C TRP A 301 15.86 11.08 2.06
N HIS A 302 14.63 11.53 1.79
CA HIS A 302 13.97 11.37 0.49
C HIS A 302 14.84 11.87 -0.67
N GLN A 303 15.68 12.89 -0.48
CA GLN A 303 16.57 13.41 -1.53
C GLN A 303 17.69 12.42 -1.88
N LEU A 304 18.07 11.54 -0.95
CA LEU A 304 19.05 10.48 -1.23
C LEU A 304 18.49 9.46 -2.20
N LEU A 305 17.18 9.23 -2.17
CA LEU A 305 16.45 8.38 -3.11
C LEU A 305 16.21 9.15 -4.42
N ALA A 306 15.61 10.34 -4.36
CA ALA A 306 15.25 11.15 -5.52
C ALA A 306 16.45 11.79 -6.27
N GLY A 307 17.67 11.68 -5.75
CA GLY A 307 18.86 12.35 -6.27
C GLY A 307 19.13 12.06 -7.74
N GLY A 308 19.11 13.09 -8.58
CA GLY A 308 19.27 12.93 -10.03
C GLY A 308 18.13 12.17 -10.71
N GLN A 309 17.10 11.71 -9.99
CA GLN A 309 15.86 11.26 -10.63
C GLN A 309 15.21 12.48 -11.27
N SER A 310 14.98 12.37 -12.57
CA SER A 310 14.23 13.34 -13.35
C SER A 310 12.76 12.94 -13.31
N GLY A 311 11.90 13.85 -12.85
CA GLY A 311 10.44 13.74 -12.95
C GLY A 311 9.71 13.96 -11.62
N ALA A 312 9.29 15.19 -11.34
CA ALA A 312 7.86 15.44 -11.18
C ALA A 312 7.30 16.21 -12.40
N LEU A 313 8.19 16.82 -13.21
CA LEU A 313 7.84 17.78 -14.27
C LEU A 313 8.96 18.00 -15.31
N ASP A 314 10.04 17.21 -15.33
CA ASP A 314 11.18 17.49 -16.22
C ASP A 314 11.61 16.29 -17.06
N LEU A 315 11.51 16.47 -18.38
CA LEU A 315 11.58 15.49 -19.48
C LEU A 315 12.98 14.89 -19.73
N ASN A 316 13.87 14.94 -18.74
CA ASN A 316 15.23 14.41 -18.84
C ASN A 316 15.41 12.96 -18.33
N VAL A 317 14.32 12.18 -18.33
CA VAL A 317 14.36 10.70 -18.25
C VAL A 317 15.20 10.05 -19.36
N ASN A 318 15.63 10.84 -20.35
CA ASN A 318 16.51 10.45 -21.44
C ASN A 318 18.01 10.49 -21.10
N ALA A 319 18.41 11.04 -19.95
CA ALA A 319 19.82 11.02 -19.55
C ALA A 319 20.23 9.61 -19.13
N SER A 320 21.23 9.03 -19.84
CA SER A 320 21.75 7.69 -19.56
C SER A 320 22.03 7.51 -18.06
N PRO A 321 21.44 6.48 -17.42
CA PRO A 321 21.63 6.23 -16.00
C PRO A 321 23.08 5.80 -15.71
N PRO A 322 23.50 5.83 -14.43
CA PRO A 322 24.73 5.16 -14.02
C PRO A 322 24.72 3.71 -14.51
N SER A 323 25.78 3.30 -15.21
CA SER A 323 25.90 1.96 -15.79
C SER A 323 27.12 1.22 -15.21
N PRO A 324 26.98 -0.07 -14.85
CA PRO A 324 25.72 -0.82 -14.79
C PRO A 324 24.91 -0.50 -13.51
N ALA A 325 23.58 -0.54 -13.62
CA ALA A 325 22.70 -0.51 -12.46
C ALA A 325 23.02 -1.69 -11.51
N PRO A 326 22.84 -1.54 -10.19
CA PRO A 326 23.09 -2.63 -9.28
C PRO A 326 22.16 -3.81 -9.58
N ALA A 327 22.72 -5.02 -9.60
CA ALA A 327 21.92 -6.23 -9.74
C ALA A 327 21.01 -6.38 -8.52
N ILE A 328 19.73 -6.66 -8.77
CA ILE A 328 18.75 -7.00 -7.74
C ILE A 328 18.56 -8.51 -7.76
N ALA A 329 18.79 -9.15 -6.63
CA ALA A 329 18.72 -10.59 -6.52
C ALA A 329 17.28 -11.08 -6.75
N ARG A 330 17.14 -12.17 -7.52
CA ARG A 330 15.87 -12.86 -7.66
C ARG A 330 15.44 -13.44 -6.31
N PHE A 331 14.17 -13.27 -5.98
CA PHE A 331 13.61 -13.72 -4.71
C PHE A 331 12.63 -14.88 -4.91
N ALA A 332 12.68 -15.89 -4.05
CA ALA A 332 11.81 -17.05 -4.16
C ALA A 332 10.40 -16.75 -3.66
N LEU A 333 9.38 -17.03 -4.46
CA LEU A 333 7.99 -16.86 -4.05
C LEU A 333 7.26 -18.20 -4.09
N ASN A 334 6.83 -18.68 -2.92
CA ASN A 334 5.99 -19.86 -2.76
C ASN A 334 4.82 -19.54 -1.82
N LYS A 335 3.91 -18.72 -2.33
CA LYS A 335 2.78 -18.17 -1.58
C LYS A 335 1.47 -18.45 -2.30
N ARG A 336 0.38 -18.40 -1.54
CA ARG A 336 -0.99 -18.26 -2.04
C ARG A 336 -1.56 -16.96 -1.49
N ALA A 337 -2.55 -16.43 -2.20
CA ALA A 337 -3.30 -15.27 -1.75
C ALA A 337 -4.69 -15.74 -1.30
N VAL A 338 -5.09 -15.33 -0.10
CA VAL A 338 -6.45 -15.49 0.43
C VAL A 338 -7.20 -14.21 0.17
N PHE A 339 -8.28 -14.30 -0.58
CA PHE A 339 -9.16 -13.19 -0.93
C PHE A 339 -10.43 -13.31 -0.11
N LEU A 340 -10.68 -12.40 0.81
CA LEU A 340 -11.99 -12.23 1.45
C LEU A 340 -12.67 -11.04 0.79
N ARG A 341 -13.79 -11.30 0.11
CA ARG A 341 -14.55 -10.26 -0.60
C ARG A 341 -15.88 -10.03 0.08
N THR A 342 -16.02 -8.88 0.74
CA THR A 342 -17.28 -8.42 1.32
C THR A 342 -18.11 -7.80 0.22
N VAL A 343 -19.18 -8.47 -0.17
CA VAL A 343 -20.01 -8.07 -1.32
C VAL A 343 -21.10 -7.09 -0.90
N SER A 344 -21.60 -7.24 0.33
CA SER A 344 -22.66 -6.40 0.87
C SER A 344 -22.54 -6.33 2.38
N VAL A 345 -22.76 -5.14 2.90
CA VAL A 345 -23.05 -4.87 4.31
C VAL A 345 -24.28 -3.99 4.30
N ARG A 346 -25.22 -4.23 5.20
CA ARG A 346 -26.43 -3.43 5.33
C ARG A 346 -26.76 -3.19 6.78
N ASP A 347 -26.79 -1.93 7.18
CA ASP A 347 -27.37 -1.49 8.46
C ASP A 347 -28.89 -1.76 8.48
N LEU A 348 -29.37 -2.35 9.57
CA LEU A 348 -30.77 -2.78 9.72
C LEU A 348 -31.58 -1.97 10.72
N ASN A 349 -30.95 -1.15 11.57
CA ASN A 349 -31.66 -0.36 12.58
C ASN A 349 -31.23 1.10 12.64
N GLY A 350 -30.25 1.54 11.83
CA GLY A 350 -29.79 2.92 11.83
C GLY A 350 -28.95 3.16 13.07
N ALA A 351 -27.69 2.70 13.08
CA ALA A 351 -26.78 2.89 14.22
C ALA A 351 -26.70 4.39 14.61
N ASP A 352 -26.58 5.27 13.63
CA ASP A 352 -26.67 6.73 13.80
C ASP A 352 -28.05 7.33 14.11
N ARG A 353 -29.13 6.54 14.05
CA ARG A 353 -30.50 7.08 14.13
C ARG A 353 -30.99 7.17 15.56
N THR A 354 -30.65 8.27 16.21
CA THR A 354 -31.25 8.62 17.50
C THR A 354 -32.64 9.24 17.31
N LEU A 355 -33.70 8.55 17.76
CA LEU A 355 -35.10 9.02 17.70
C LEU A 355 -35.61 9.34 16.27
N GLY A 356 -35.06 8.66 15.26
CA GLY A 356 -35.43 8.87 13.85
C GLY A 356 -34.85 10.13 13.21
N LEU A 357 -33.91 10.78 13.90
CA LEU A 357 -33.07 11.86 13.39
C LEU A 357 -31.65 11.30 13.26
N GLY A 358 -31.02 11.40 12.09
CA GLY A 358 -29.68 10.84 11.84
C GLY A 358 -29.47 10.40 10.39
N GLY A 359 -28.22 10.09 10.06
CA GLY A 359 -27.80 9.54 8.77
C GLY A 359 -28.08 8.03 8.63
N ASP A 360 -27.51 7.43 7.59
CA ASP A 360 -27.25 5.99 7.58
C ASP A 360 -25.84 5.78 8.15
N ALA A 361 -25.49 4.58 8.61
CA ALA A 361 -24.15 4.31 9.18
C ALA A 361 -22.97 4.60 8.22
N ASP A 362 -21.85 5.02 8.79
CA ASP A 362 -20.52 5.25 8.24
C ASP A 362 -19.67 3.96 8.31
N MET A 363 -20.14 2.91 7.63
CA MET A 363 -19.65 1.55 7.86
C MET A 363 -18.21 1.32 7.36
N TYR A 364 -17.41 0.62 8.16
CA TYR A 364 -16.13 0.02 7.75
C TYR A 364 -15.89 -1.34 8.43
N ALA A 365 -14.99 -2.16 7.89
CA ALA A 365 -14.63 -3.44 8.49
C ALA A 365 -13.21 -3.45 9.03
N ARG A 366 -12.99 -4.15 10.15
CA ARG A 366 -11.66 -4.58 10.60
C ARG A 366 -11.58 -6.10 10.46
N ILE A 367 -10.65 -6.56 9.65
CA ILE A 367 -10.53 -7.97 9.29
C ILE A 367 -9.13 -8.42 9.65
N THR A 368 -9.00 -9.38 10.57
CA THR A 368 -7.70 -9.98 10.88
C THR A 368 -7.58 -11.34 10.20
N VAL A 369 -6.60 -11.49 9.30
CA VAL A 369 -6.28 -12.77 8.65
C VAL A 369 -4.86 -13.20 9.05
N ASN A 370 -4.75 -14.30 9.79
CA ASN A 370 -3.47 -14.80 10.32
C ASN A 370 -2.62 -13.71 10.99
N ASN A 371 -3.18 -13.01 11.98
CA ASN A 371 -2.54 -11.96 12.79
C ASN A 371 -2.18 -10.66 12.05
N GLN A 372 -2.61 -10.48 10.81
CA GLN A 372 -2.57 -9.18 10.14
C GLN A 372 -3.98 -8.61 10.10
N GLU A 373 -4.14 -7.45 10.71
CA GLU A 373 -5.34 -6.63 10.61
C GLU A 373 -5.34 -5.83 9.30
N PHE A 374 -6.52 -5.73 8.70
CA PHE A 374 -6.85 -4.92 7.55
C PHE A 374 -8.05 -4.05 7.92
N VAL A 375 -7.93 -2.73 7.76
CA VAL A 375 -9.05 -1.80 7.91
C VAL A 375 -9.56 -1.46 6.52
N GLU A 376 -10.81 -1.77 6.22
CA GLU A 376 -11.43 -1.52 4.91
C GLU A 376 -11.87 -0.06 4.75
N ALA A 377 -12.18 0.35 3.51
CA ALA A 377 -12.61 1.72 3.23
C ALA A 377 -13.94 2.05 3.92
N MET A 378 -13.97 3.10 4.75
CA MET A 378 -15.21 3.62 5.32
C MET A 378 -16.19 4.06 4.23
N GLN A 379 -17.49 3.91 4.47
CA GLN A 379 -18.56 4.25 3.53
C GLN A 379 -19.55 5.21 4.20
N LEU A 380 -19.35 6.51 3.96
CA LEU A 380 -20.05 7.61 4.61
C LEU A 380 -21.52 7.70 4.20
N ASP A 381 -22.39 7.75 5.22
CA ASP A 381 -23.83 7.88 5.15
C ASP A 381 -24.42 6.86 4.18
N LYS A 382 -24.07 5.57 4.36
CA LYS A 382 -24.51 4.49 3.46
C LYS A 382 -25.24 3.38 4.19
N SER A 383 -26.48 3.12 3.78
CA SER A 383 -27.16 1.85 4.10
C SER A 383 -26.56 0.61 3.45
N PHE A 384 -25.61 0.74 2.51
CA PHE A 384 -24.83 -0.37 1.97
C PHE A 384 -23.47 0.03 1.41
N ILE A 385 -22.49 -0.86 1.51
CA ILE A 385 -21.14 -0.60 0.99
C ILE A 385 -21.09 -0.62 -0.54
N ARG A 386 -20.33 0.31 -1.15
CA ARG A 386 -20.01 0.25 -2.58
C ARG A 386 -18.73 1.04 -2.91
N PRO A 387 -17.70 0.39 -3.47
CA PRO A 387 -17.66 -0.97 -4.01
C PRO A 387 -17.60 -2.06 -2.92
N ALA A 388 -17.63 -3.31 -3.36
CA ALA A 388 -17.30 -4.45 -2.51
C ALA A 388 -15.85 -4.33 -2.00
N TRP A 389 -15.66 -4.45 -0.69
CA TRP A 389 -14.33 -4.51 -0.08
C TRP A 389 -13.63 -5.83 -0.42
N THR A 390 -12.32 -5.79 -0.64
CA THR A 390 -11.53 -6.98 -0.95
C THR A 390 -10.24 -7.00 -0.13
N THR A 391 -10.19 -7.86 0.87
CA THR A 391 -8.99 -8.10 1.67
C THR A 391 -8.14 -9.18 1.00
N ILE A 392 -6.84 -8.92 0.81
CA ILE A 392 -5.89 -9.89 0.25
C ILE A 392 -4.78 -10.16 1.28
N LYS A 393 -4.74 -11.40 1.79
CA LYS A 393 -3.66 -11.88 2.67
C LYS A 393 -2.76 -12.85 1.93
N PHE A 394 -1.45 -12.68 2.03
CA PHE A 394 -0.49 -13.65 1.50
C PHE A 394 -0.07 -14.64 2.57
N VAL A 395 -0.06 -15.93 2.22
CA VAL A 395 0.30 -17.02 3.15
C VAL A 395 1.16 -18.06 2.45
N ASP A 396 1.90 -18.84 3.23
CA ASP A 396 2.71 -19.92 2.69
C ASP A 396 1.84 -20.93 1.92
N ALA A 397 2.36 -21.39 0.78
CA ALA A 397 1.59 -22.23 -0.14
C ALA A 397 1.22 -23.61 0.45
N ASP A 398 1.87 -24.03 1.52
CA ASP A 398 1.64 -25.29 2.25
C ASP A 398 0.77 -25.13 3.50
N LEU A 399 0.49 -23.90 3.96
CA LEU A 399 -0.38 -23.66 5.10
C LEU A 399 -1.80 -24.18 4.82
N PRO A 400 -2.39 -25.15 5.53
CA PRO A 400 -3.68 -25.71 5.11
C PRO A 400 -4.88 -24.84 5.47
N VAL A 401 -4.77 -24.05 6.54
CA VAL A 401 -5.87 -23.31 7.16
C VAL A 401 -5.41 -21.90 7.52
N VAL A 402 -6.27 -20.92 7.32
CA VAL A 402 -6.11 -19.57 7.87
C VAL A 402 -7.20 -19.27 8.88
N ILE A 403 -6.86 -18.43 9.86
CA ILE A 403 -7.79 -17.92 10.87
C ILE A 403 -8.22 -16.53 10.43
N VAL A 404 -9.53 -16.28 10.46
CA VAL A 404 -10.14 -14.99 10.15
C VAL A 404 -10.96 -14.53 11.34
N HIS A 405 -10.74 -13.28 11.75
CA HIS A 405 -11.60 -12.52 12.65
C HIS A 405 -12.16 -11.33 11.86
N TYR A 406 -13.47 -11.10 11.94
CA TYR A 406 -14.16 -10.04 11.20
C TYR A 406 -15.02 -9.23 12.16
N GLU A 407 -14.73 -7.94 12.24
CA GLU A 407 -15.49 -6.92 12.97
C GLU A 407 -16.08 -5.92 11.97
N LEU A 408 -17.25 -5.35 12.31
CA LEU A 408 -17.90 -4.31 11.52
C LEU A 408 -18.20 -3.12 12.41
N TRP A 409 -17.86 -1.92 11.95
CA TRP A 409 -17.92 -0.69 12.74
C TRP A 409 -18.66 0.40 12.01
N ASP A 410 -19.25 1.31 12.76
CA ASP A 410 -19.81 2.59 12.33
C ASP A 410 -18.93 3.75 12.84
N GLU A 411 -18.58 4.70 11.99
CA GLU A 411 -17.59 5.75 12.27
C GLU A 411 -18.26 7.07 12.67
N ASP A 412 -18.04 7.52 13.91
CA ASP A 412 -18.73 8.70 14.44
C ASP A 412 -18.07 10.06 14.10
N GLY A 413 -16.92 10.07 13.45
CA GLY A 413 -16.16 11.27 13.12
C GLY A 413 -15.52 11.97 14.32
N VAL A 414 -14.87 13.11 14.07
CA VAL A 414 -14.15 13.85 15.13
C VAL A 414 -15.13 14.53 16.08
N GLY A 415 -15.28 13.98 17.28
CA GLY A 415 -15.94 14.63 18.41
C GLY A 415 -17.41 14.26 18.62
N ARG A 416 -17.93 13.22 17.94
CA ARG A 416 -19.28 12.70 18.22
C ARG A 416 -19.29 11.47 19.14
N GLY A 417 -18.16 10.79 19.31
CA GLY A 417 -18.12 9.55 20.09
C GLY A 417 -16.85 8.79 19.80
N GLY A 418 -16.85 7.51 20.16
CA GLY A 418 -15.95 6.53 19.57
C GLY A 418 -16.81 5.58 18.75
N ASP A 419 -16.25 5.08 17.65
CA ASP A 419 -16.92 4.21 16.67
C ASP A 419 -17.79 3.12 17.32
N ASP A 420 -19.01 2.96 16.78
CA ASP A 420 -19.99 1.99 17.26
C ASP A 420 -19.71 0.60 16.66
N HIS A 421 -19.71 -0.43 17.52
CA HIS A 421 -19.43 -1.80 17.10
C HIS A 421 -20.72 -2.49 16.64
N LEU A 422 -20.81 -2.79 15.35
CA LEU A 422 -22.02 -3.36 14.75
C LEU A 422 -22.11 -4.87 14.96
N ASP A 423 -23.25 -5.36 15.47
CA ASP A 423 -23.54 -6.78 15.59
C ASP A 423 -23.82 -7.40 14.20
N ILE A 424 -22.96 -8.33 13.79
CA ILE A 424 -23.12 -9.13 12.57
C ILE A 424 -23.42 -10.60 12.87
N HIS A 425 -23.55 -11.00 14.14
CA HIS A 425 -23.62 -12.39 14.54
C HIS A 425 -25.05 -12.84 14.92
N SER A 426 -25.45 -14.02 14.44
CA SER A 426 -26.81 -14.55 14.67
C SER A 426 -27.09 -15.01 16.12
N ASP A 427 -26.03 -15.15 16.93
CA ASP A 427 -26.08 -15.48 18.35
C ASP A 427 -25.64 -14.27 19.17
N ARG A 428 -26.53 -13.77 20.02
CA ARG A 428 -26.37 -12.57 20.88
C ARG A 428 -25.18 -12.59 21.84
N ARG A 429 -24.47 -13.71 21.95
CA ARG A 429 -23.26 -13.83 22.77
C ARG A 429 -22.02 -13.25 22.08
N PHE A 430 -22.09 -13.00 20.78
CA PHE A 430 -21.02 -12.49 19.94
C PHE A 430 -21.54 -11.33 19.11
N SER A 431 -20.68 -10.40 18.74
CA SER A 431 -20.95 -9.37 17.73
C SER A 431 -20.20 -9.65 16.42
N ASP A 432 -19.15 -10.48 16.50
CA ASP A 432 -18.12 -10.63 15.47
C ASP A 432 -18.17 -12.02 14.83
N LEU A 433 -17.37 -12.22 13.78
CA LEU A 433 -17.18 -13.54 13.20
C LEU A 433 -15.74 -14.03 13.37
N ASP A 434 -15.60 -15.18 14.03
CA ASP A 434 -14.37 -15.96 14.06
C ASP A 434 -14.55 -17.26 13.28
N PHE A 435 -13.69 -17.49 12.28
CA PHE A 435 -13.74 -18.71 11.50
C PHE A 435 -12.40 -19.17 10.94
N LEU A 436 -12.34 -20.46 10.68
CA LEU A 436 -11.24 -21.14 10.01
C LEU A 436 -11.59 -21.31 8.54
N TYR A 437 -10.67 -20.97 7.65
CA TYR A 437 -10.79 -21.25 6.21
C TYR A 437 -9.74 -22.27 5.77
N ASN A 438 -10.21 -23.44 5.35
CA ASN A 438 -9.37 -24.48 4.79
C ASN A 438 -9.10 -24.20 3.30
N MET A 439 -7.88 -23.79 2.98
CA MET A 439 -7.48 -23.38 1.63
C MET A 439 -7.44 -24.53 0.62
N ASN A 440 -7.48 -25.79 1.06
CA ASN A 440 -7.45 -26.94 0.16
C ASN A 440 -8.85 -27.45 -0.18
N THR A 441 -9.80 -27.35 0.76
CA THR A 441 -11.19 -27.83 0.57
C THR A 441 -12.19 -26.70 0.34
N HIS A 442 -11.76 -25.46 0.58
CA HIS A 442 -12.55 -24.23 0.60
C HIS A 442 -13.69 -24.25 1.63
N GLN A 443 -13.57 -25.08 2.67
CA GLN A 443 -14.56 -25.16 3.75
C GLN A 443 -14.27 -24.10 4.81
N LEU A 444 -15.33 -23.44 5.27
CA LEU A 444 -15.37 -22.61 6.46
C LEU A 444 -15.89 -23.41 7.65
N GLY A 445 -15.34 -23.13 8.82
CA GLY A 445 -15.84 -23.65 10.09
C GLY A 445 -15.59 -22.67 11.22
N GLY A 446 -16.62 -22.39 12.00
CA GLY A 446 -16.62 -21.46 13.12
C GLY A 446 -17.98 -21.47 13.82
N ILE A 447 -18.17 -20.59 14.79
CA ILE A 447 -19.49 -20.42 15.42
C ILE A 447 -20.40 -19.70 14.42
N GLY A 448 -21.56 -20.28 14.11
CA GLY A 448 -22.52 -19.68 13.17
C GLY A 448 -22.15 -19.79 11.68
N ILE A 449 -20.99 -20.36 11.33
CA ILE A 449 -20.53 -20.46 9.95
C ILE A 449 -19.95 -21.86 9.65
N GLU A 450 -20.56 -22.55 8.70
CA GLU A 450 -20.11 -23.84 8.18
C GLU A 450 -20.48 -23.97 6.70
N GLY A 451 -19.54 -24.43 5.88
CA GLY A 451 -19.78 -24.72 4.46
C GLY A 451 -18.78 -24.08 3.50
N ARG A 452 -19.07 -24.16 2.21
CA ARG A 452 -18.23 -23.60 1.13
C ARG A 452 -18.87 -22.33 0.57
N PHE A 453 -18.13 -21.23 0.67
CA PHE A 453 -18.55 -19.92 0.19
C PHE A 453 -17.41 -19.27 -0.61
N ASP A 454 -17.12 -19.82 -1.80
CA ASP A 454 -15.91 -19.54 -2.58
C ASP A 454 -16.20 -18.87 -3.94
N GLY A 455 -17.32 -18.15 -4.04
CA GLY A 455 -17.61 -17.35 -5.22
C GLY A 455 -18.90 -16.54 -5.13
N PRO A 456 -19.16 -15.68 -6.13
CA PRO A 456 -20.33 -14.80 -6.15
C PRO A 456 -21.68 -15.53 -6.24
N SER A 457 -21.69 -16.81 -6.65
CA SER A 457 -22.88 -17.67 -6.64
C SER A 457 -23.08 -18.43 -5.34
N GLN A 458 -22.11 -18.36 -4.41
CA GLN A 458 -22.09 -19.09 -3.14
C GLN A 458 -21.61 -18.13 -2.04
N LEU A 459 -22.45 -17.14 -1.73
CA LEU A 459 -22.18 -16.16 -0.68
C LEU A 459 -22.52 -16.74 0.69
N PHE A 460 -21.67 -16.48 1.67
CA PHE A 460 -22.08 -16.52 3.07
C PHE A 460 -22.97 -15.32 3.36
N SER A 461 -23.99 -15.50 4.20
CA SER A 461 -24.84 -14.42 4.68
C SER A 461 -25.14 -14.63 6.15
N MET A 462 -24.92 -13.59 6.96
CA MET A 462 -25.33 -13.55 8.37
C MET A 462 -25.93 -12.20 8.71
N GLN A 463 -26.73 -12.17 9.77
CA GLN A 463 -27.36 -10.97 10.29
C GLN A 463 -27.28 -10.98 11.82
N GLY A 464 -26.94 -9.82 12.39
CA GLY A 464 -26.98 -9.56 13.82
C GLY A 464 -28.38 -9.64 14.42
N THR A 465 -28.46 -9.89 15.73
CA THR A 465 -29.71 -10.07 16.48
C THR A 465 -29.83 -9.17 17.71
N ALA A 466 -28.79 -8.40 18.03
CA ALA A 466 -28.73 -7.38 19.06
C ALA A 466 -29.10 -5.99 18.51
N ASP A 467 -28.82 -4.96 19.30
CA ASP A 467 -28.82 -3.55 18.87
C ASP A 467 -27.62 -3.30 17.95
N ASP A 468 -27.64 -2.18 17.22
CA ASP A 468 -26.63 -1.81 16.22
C ASP A 468 -26.27 -2.95 15.25
N ARG A 469 -27.29 -3.59 14.68
CA ARG A 469 -27.13 -4.81 13.90
C ARG A 469 -27.05 -4.56 12.40
N ALA A 470 -26.17 -5.30 11.75
CA ALA A 470 -26.02 -5.30 10.32
C ALA A 470 -26.27 -6.70 9.71
N ARG A 471 -26.51 -6.73 8.40
CA ARG A 471 -26.42 -7.93 7.58
C ARG A 471 -25.13 -7.89 6.77
N LEU A 472 -24.38 -8.97 6.82
CA LEU A 472 -23.10 -9.15 6.12
C LEU A 472 -23.22 -10.26 5.06
N GLU A 473 -22.68 -10.01 3.88
CA GLU A 473 -22.51 -11.02 2.82
C GLU A 473 -21.09 -10.99 2.26
N PHE A 474 -20.42 -12.14 2.25
CA PHE A 474 -19.07 -12.28 1.71
C PHE A 474 -18.83 -13.64 1.07
N PHE A 475 -17.71 -13.76 0.37
CA PHE A 475 -17.13 -15.05 0.00
C PHE A 475 -15.61 -14.98 0.15
N ILE A 476 -14.97 -16.15 0.26
CA ILE A 476 -13.53 -16.26 0.46
C ILE A 476 -12.94 -17.31 -0.47
N THR A 477 -11.85 -16.93 -1.14
CA THR A 477 -11.17 -17.78 -2.13
C THR A 477 -9.67 -17.84 -1.89
N THR A 478 -9.06 -18.90 -2.39
CA THR A 478 -7.59 -19.01 -2.47
C THR A 478 -7.17 -18.87 -3.92
N ARG A 479 -6.11 -18.11 -4.16
CA ARG A 479 -5.51 -17.88 -5.47
C ARG A 479 -4.04 -18.28 -5.44
N THR A 480 -3.64 -18.95 -6.51
CA THR A 480 -2.28 -19.42 -6.72
C THR A 480 -1.44 -18.30 -7.32
N LEU A 481 -0.26 -18.09 -6.77
CA LEU A 481 0.72 -17.16 -7.32
C LEU A 481 1.74 -17.90 -8.15
N ALA A 482 2.18 -17.29 -9.26
CA ALA A 482 3.29 -17.81 -10.03
C ALA A 482 4.52 -18.00 -9.14
N ARG A 483 5.11 -19.20 -9.18
CA ARG A 483 6.29 -19.52 -8.39
C ARG A 483 7.52 -18.85 -8.97
N THR A 484 8.26 -18.15 -8.12
CA THR A 484 9.57 -17.63 -8.47
C THR A 484 10.60 -18.54 -7.82
N LEU A 485 11.47 -19.16 -8.63
CA LEU A 485 12.60 -19.92 -8.13
C LEU A 485 13.83 -19.01 -8.05
N PRO A 486 14.65 -19.10 -6.99
CA PRO A 486 15.95 -18.45 -6.98
C PRO A 486 16.71 -18.88 -8.25
N ARG A 487 17.42 -17.95 -8.88
CA ARG A 487 18.33 -18.33 -9.94
C ARG A 487 19.41 -19.20 -9.30
N ARG A 488 19.47 -20.48 -9.66
CA ARG A 488 20.57 -21.34 -9.25
C ARG A 488 21.83 -20.73 -9.85
N PHE A 489 22.72 -20.18 -9.02
CA PHE A 489 24.05 -19.82 -9.48
C PHE A 489 24.71 -21.11 -10.00
N PRO A 490 25.35 -21.09 -11.18
CA PRO A 490 26.12 -22.23 -11.63
C PRO A 490 27.11 -22.59 -10.52
N LEU A 491 27.04 -23.82 -10.02
CA LEU A 491 28.04 -24.29 -9.06
C LEU A 491 29.39 -24.42 -9.80
N PRO A 492 30.53 -24.28 -9.11
CA PRO A 492 31.82 -24.62 -9.71
C PRO A 492 31.79 -26.07 -10.22
N GLY A 493 31.77 -26.26 -11.54
CA GLY A 493 31.63 -27.57 -12.19
C GLY A 493 30.36 -27.75 -13.03
N ASP A 494 29.41 -26.80 -13.01
CA ASP A 494 28.33 -26.76 -13.99
C ASP A 494 28.95 -26.44 -15.36
N VAL A 495 29.18 -27.48 -16.17
CA VAL A 495 29.61 -27.34 -17.56
C VAL A 495 28.46 -26.64 -18.29
N LEU A 496 28.60 -25.33 -18.51
CA LEU A 496 27.75 -24.61 -19.44
C LEU A 496 27.83 -25.37 -20.76
N SER A 497 26.75 -26.07 -21.14
CA SER A 497 26.69 -26.75 -22.42
C SER A 497 27.06 -25.70 -23.48
N PRO A 498 28.05 -25.98 -24.35
CA PRO A 498 28.46 -25.02 -25.36
C PRO A 498 27.22 -24.64 -26.14
N VAL A 499 26.92 -23.33 -26.17
CA VAL A 499 25.85 -22.77 -26.98
C VAL A 499 26.09 -23.30 -28.39
N GLN A 500 25.23 -24.20 -28.86
CA GLN A 500 25.31 -24.65 -30.25
C GLN A 500 25.17 -23.41 -31.11
N PRO A 501 26.13 -23.12 -32.01
CA PRO A 501 26.01 -22.00 -32.92
C PRO A 501 24.69 -22.17 -33.70
N PRO A 502 23.99 -21.07 -33.99
CA PRO A 502 22.75 -21.14 -34.76
C PRO A 502 23.02 -21.91 -36.05
N VAL A 503 22.27 -23.00 -36.25
CA VAL A 503 22.27 -23.74 -37.50
C VAL A 503 21.91 -22.72 -38.58
N ARG A 504 22.87 -22.38 -39.43
CA ARG A 504 22.57 -21.63 -40.64
C ARG A 504 21.78 -22.56 -41.53
N ASP A 505 20.48 -22.30 -41.64
CA ASP A 505 19.71 -22.83 -42.77
C ASP A 505 20.31 -22.22 -44.03
N THR A 506 21.11 -23.02 -44.75
CA THR A 506 21.52 -22.72 -46.12
C THR A 506 20.36 -23.01 -47.08
N PRO A 507 20.21 -22.20 -48.15
CA PRO A 507 19.06 -22.22 -49.06
C PRO A 507 18.87 -23.50 -49.85
#